data_AF-A0A7W6HGC9-F1
#
_entry.id   AF-A0A7W6HGC9-F1
#
_cell.length_a   1.000
_cell.length_b   1.000
_cell.length_c   1.000
_cell.angle_alpha   90.00
_cell.angle_beta   90.00
_cell.angle_gamma   90.00
#
_symmetry.space_group_name_H-M   'P 1'
#
loop_
_entity.id
_entity.type
_entity.pdbx_description
1 polymer ?
#
loop_
_entity_poly.entity_id
_entity_poly.type
_entity_poly.pdbx_seq_one_letter_code
_entity_poly.pdbx_strand_id
1 'polypeptide(L)' 'MTVESTIREAIVEELRRQAQNSGSKLRVEASDDKVTINGPVNLDDLVMVVMGSVAGGP' A
#
# COMPACT_ATOMS: atom_id res chain seq x y z
N MET A 1 -13.61 -11.55 4.40
CA MET A 1 -12.89 -10.31 4.02
C MET A 1 -13.92 -9.28 3.61
N THR A 2 -13.79 -8.04 4.07
CA THR A 2 -14.60 -6.92 3.60
C THR A 2 -13.84 -6.17 2.52
N VAL A 3 -14.54 -5.46 1.63
CA VAL A 3 -13.87 -4.59 0.63
C VAL A 3 -12.94 -3.59 1.32
N GLU A 4 -13.35 -3.06 2.47
CA GLU A 4 -12.51 -2.18 3.28
C GLU A 4 -11.22 -2.86 3.77
N SER A 5 -11.29 -4.10 4.26
CA SER A 5 -10.09 -4.83 4.70
C SER A 5 -9.16 -5.14 3.54
N THR A 6 -9.72 -5.52 2.38
CA THR A 6 -8.96 -5.79 1.15
C THR A 6 -8.27 -4.54 0.61
N ILE A 7 -8.94 -3.38 0.64
CA ILE A 7 -8.33 -2.10 0.24
C ILE A 7 -7.20 -1.73 1.20
N ARG A 8 -7.41 -1.87 2.51
CA ARG A 8 -6.39 -1.57 3.52
C ARG A 8 -5.14 -2.44 3.34
N GLU A 9 -5.32 -3.74 3.14
CA GLU A 9 -4.24 -4.68 2.88
C GLU A 9 -3.47 -4.31 1.60
N ALA A 10 -4.17 -4.05 0.50
CA ALA A 10 -3.56 -3.65 -0.78
C ALA A 10 -2.72 -2.37 -0.65
N ILE A 11 -3.20 -1.36 0.11
CA ILE A 11 -2.45 -0.13 0.38
C ILE A 11 -1.15 -0.44 1.14
N VAL A 12 -1.23 -1.21 2.22
CA VAL A 12 -0.05 -1.51 3.07
C VAL A 12 0.97 -2.37 2.33
N GLU A 13 0.52 -3.36 1.57
CA GLU A 13 1.37 -4.23 0.76
C GLU A 13 2.12 -3.43 -0.31
N GLU A 14 1.44 -2.54 -1.01
CA GLU A 14 2.06 -1.72 -2.05
C GLU A 14 3.07 -0.72 -1.48
N LEU A 15 2.74 -0.06 -0.36
CA LEU A 15 3.68 0.82 0.35
C LEU A 15 4.95 0.06 0.80
N ARG A 16 4.79 -1.17 1.30
CA ARG A 16 5.93 -2.03 1.67
C ARG A 16 6.75 -2.46 0.45
N ARG A 17 6.10 -2.81 -0.67
CA ARG A 17 6.77 -3.14 -1.94
C ARG A 17 7.62 -1.97 -2.43
N GLN A 18 7.07 -0.76 -2.42
CA GLN A 18 7.82 0.44 -2.81
C GLN A 18 8.99 0.71 -1.87
N ALA A 19 8.82 0.53 -0.56
CA ALA A 19 9.91 0.69 0.40
C ALA A 19 11.06 -0.29 0.15
N GLN A 20 10.74 -1.56 -0.12
CA GLN A 20 11.73 -2.59 -0.48
C GLN A 20 12.50 -2.23 -1.77
N ASN A 21 11.81 -1.64 -2.76
CA ASN A 21 12.41 -1.26 -4.04
C ASN A 21 13.15 0.09 -4.01
N SER A 22 12.93 0.91 -3.00
CA SER A 22 13.49 2.27 -2.88
C SER A 22 14.77 2.34 -2.04
N GLY A 23 15.23 1.20 -1.49
CA GLY A 23 16.36 1.16 -0.57
C GLY A 23 16.08 1.97 0.69
N SER A 24 16.97 2.90 1.05
CA SER A 24 16.81 3.76 2.24
C SER A 24 15.98 5.03 2.01
N LYS A 25 15.50 5.28 0.78
CA LYS A 25 14.77 6.52 0.45
C LYS A 25 13.33 6.54 0.94
N LEU A 26 12.73 5.37 1.17
CA LEU A 26 11.37 5.23 1.66
C LEU A 26 11.34 4.24 2.82
N ARG A 27 10.80 4.69 3.96
CA ARG A 27 10.53 3.87 5.14
C ARG A 27 9.03 3.87 5.43
N VAL A 28 8.48 2.68 5.65
CA VAL A 28 7.05 2.48 5.93
C VAL A 28 6.92 1.69 7.22
N GLU A 29 6.13 2.22 8.15
CA GLU A 29 5.78 1.57 9.42
C GLU A 29 4.26 1.47 9.49
N ALA A 30 3.75 0.24 9.53
CA ALA A 30 2.32 -0.01 9.62
C ALA A 30 1.98 -0.59 11.00
N SER A 31 0.95 -0.02 11.63
CA SER A 31 0.22 -0.55 12.78
C SER A 31 -1.26 -0.77 12.38
N ASP A 32 -2.06 -1.40 13.24
CA ASP A 32 -3.43 -1.85 12.94
C ASP A 32 -4.26 -0.89 12.05
N ASP A 33 -4.34 0.39 12.44
CA ASP A 33 -5.15 1.40 11.75
C ASP A 33 -4.36 2.58 11.17
N LYS A 34 -3.02 2.52 11.22
CA LYS A 34 -2.16 3.65 10.85
C LYS A 34 -0.94 3.20 10.07
N VAL A 35 -0.52 4.05 9.16
CA VAL A 35 0.75 3.91 8.46
C VAL A 35 1.53 5.22 8.53
N THR A 36 2.79 5.13 8.93
CA THR A 36 3.75 6.23 8.90
C THR A 36 4.65 6.04 7.69
N ILE A 37 4.76 7.08 6.86
CA ILE A 37 5.50 7.07 5.60
C ILE A 37 6.57 8.16 5.66
N ASN A 38 7.83 7.78 5.50
CA ASN A 38 8.96 8.70 5.45
C ASN A 38 9.72 8.51 4.14
N GLY A 39 9.48 9.41 3.18
CA GLY A 39 10.08 9.34 1.85
C GLY A 39 9.03 9.45 0.74
N PRO A 40 9.48 9.47 -0.54
CA PRO A 40 8.59 9.56 -1.68
C PRO A 40 7.84 8.24 -1.91
N VAL A 41 6.56 8.37 -2.29
CA VAL A 41 5.70 7.26 -2.72
C VAL A 41 5.27 7.53 -4.16
N ASN A 42 5.34 6.51 -5.01
CA ASN A 42 4.75 6.54 -6.33
C ASN A 42 3.23 6.33 -6.20
N LEU A 43 2.47 7.41 -6.43
CA LEU A 43 1.02 7.39 -6.31
C LEU A 43 0.33 6.64 -7.45
N ASP A 44 0.90 6.62 -8.66
CA ASP A 44 0.29 5.94 -9.81
C ASP A 44 0.30 4.42 -9.62
N ASP A 45 1.43 3.87 -9.14
CA ASP A 45 1.57 2.46 -8.77
C ASP A 45 0.57 2.11 -7.64
N LEU A 46 0.46 2.98 -6.63
CA LEU A 46 -0.46 2.78 -5.51
C LEU A 46 -1.93 2.74 -5.96
N VAL A 47 -2.33 3.70 -6.81
CA VAL A 47 -3.67 3.76 -7.38
C VAL A 47 -3.97 2.51 -8.21
N MET A 48 -3.02 2.04 -9.02
CA MET A 48 -3.20 0.84 -9.84
C MET A 48 -3.49 -0.40 -8.99
N VAL A 49 -2.73 -0.61 -7.91
CA VAL A 49 -2.93 -1.77 -7.02
C VAL A 49 -4.26 -1.69 -6.27
N VAL A 50 -4.63 -0.52 -5.77
CA VAL A 50 -5.91 -0.30 -5.08
C VAL A 50 -7.10 -0.52 -6.02
N MET A 51 -7.02 -0.04 -7.26
CA MET A 51 -8.07 -0.32 -8.26
C MET A 51 -8.15 -1.81 -8.61
N GLY A 52 -7.01 -2.50 -8.69
CA GLY A 52 -6.98 -3.95 -8.94
C GLY A 52 -7.64 -4.77 -7.82
N SER A 53 -7.46 -4.36 -6.55
CA SER A 53 -8.01 -5.09 -5.41
C SER A 53 -9.53 -4.99 -5.29
N VAL A 54 -10.15 -3.94 -5.85
CA VAL A 54 -11.62 -3.77 -5.90
C VAL A 54 -12.24 -4.33 -7.18
N ALA A 55 -11.52 -4.30 -8.30
CA ALA A 55 -12.03 -4.73 -9.60
C ALA A 55 -12.18 -6.26 -9.73
N GLY A 56 -11.54 -7.03 -8.85
CA GLY A 56 -11.56 -8.50 -8.85
C GLY A 56 -12.25 -9.16 -7.65
N GLY A 57 -13.14 -8.46 -6.92
CA GLY A 57 -13.76 -9.03 -5.72
C GLY A 57 -14.72 -10.20 -6.01
N PRO A 58 -14.86 -11.12 -5.02
CA PRO A 58 -14.44 -12.54 -5.04
C PRO A 58 -14.82 -13.39 -6.26
#